data_AF-A0A2V7M553-F1
#
_entry.id   AF-A0A2V7M553-F1
#
_cell.length_a   1.000
_cell.length_b   1.000
_cell.length_c   1.000
_cell.angle_alpha   90.00
_cell.angle_beta   90.00
_cell.angle_gamma   90.00
#
_symmetry.space_group_name_H-M   'P 1'
#
loop_
_entity.id
_entity.type
_entity.pdbx_description
1 polymer ?
#
loop_
_entity_poly.entity_id
_entity_poly.type
_entity_poly.pdbx_seq_one_letter_code
_entity_poly.pdbx_strand_id
1 'polypeptide(L)'
;MIKLPESGLAAAERFAIDVLVDLARLIPAAQSLDVVRLELIEAAPRDLRGWMGAGWGIDVADGVVRVPRSVLQAVVDVAGAAAEQRATERDRYSRVPSSANPLVREGLEREPVIQRAALALQAATRNAAGRRAFRTVAPWPDARRWAAAFTHDLDVVSWWPAFTLLRIAELARKGAFARMARVVTSAVGSAGFDPVTQGVVGVLNHEANAHIRSTWFILCGTPTLGTMRAGDLTYSPESTKAR
;
A
#
# COMPACT_ATOMS: atom_id res chain seq x y z
N MET A 1 4.86 14.28 -18.48
CA MET A 1 5.14 13.42 -19.64
C MET A 1 6.62 13.21 -19.64
N ILE A 2 7.06 11.97 -19.76
CA ILE A 2 8.48 11.62 -19.68
C ILE A 2 8.74 10.34 -20.47
N LYS A 3 9.87 10.28 -21.18
CA LYS A 3 10.39 9.03 -21.77
C LYS A 3 11.20 8.28 -20.74
N LEU A 4 10.84 7.04 -20.50
CA LEU A 4 11.52 6.15 -19.56
C LEU A 4 12.60 5.33 -20.29
N PRO A 5 13.68 4.92 -19.60
CA PRO A 5 14.65 3.98 -20.15
C PRO A 5 13.98 2.62 -20.42
N GLU A 6 14.18 2.07 -21.62
CA GLU A 6 13.53 0.82 -22.04
C GLU A 6 14.35 -0.44 -21.73
N SER A 7 15.69 -0.33 -21.76
CA SER A 7 16.64 -1.43 -21.62
C SER A 7 17.67 -1.16 -20.52
N GLY A 8 18.36 -2.22 -20.07
CA GLY A 8 19.40 -2.09 -19.05
C GLY A 8 18.90 -1.78 -17.63
N LEU A 9 17.62 -2.04 -17.37
CA LEU A 9 16.99 -1.93 -16.06
C LEU A 9 16.80 -3.30 -15.41
N ALA A 10 17.25 -3.44 -14.18
CA ALA A 10 16.82 -4.53 -13.32
C ALA A 10 15.33 -4.37 -12.95
N ALA A 11 14.66 -5.47 -12.57
CA ALA A 11 13.24 -5.44 -12.18
C ALA A 11 12.97 -4.46 -11.01
N ALA A 12 13.89 -4.40 -10.04
CA ALA A 12 13.81 -3.49 -8.91
C ALA A 12 13.92 -2.01 -9.33
N GLU A 13 14.78 -1.70 -10.31
CA GLU A 13 14.92 -0.35 -10.84
C GLU A 13 13.68 0.09 -11.62
N ARG A 14 13.10 -0.83 -12.41
CA ARG A 14 11.83 -0.60 -13.09
C ARG A 14 10.72 -0.28 -12.09
N PHE A 15 10.59 -1.09 -11.04
CA PHE A 15 9.64 -0.83 -9.94
C PHE A 15 9.84 0.56 -9.32
N ALA A 16 11.08 0.96 -8.99
CA ALA A 16 11.34 2.27 -8.41
C ALA A 16 11.02 3.43 -9.36
N ILE A 17 11.33 3.29 -10.66
CA ILE A 17 10.95 4.28 -11.67
C ILE A 17 9.43 4.40 -11.75
N ASP A 18 8.72 3.28 -11.82
CA ASP A 18 7.26 3.28 -11.93
C ASP A 18 6.62 3.97 -10.71
N VAL A 19 7.09 3.66 -9.49
CA VAL A 19 6.67 4.33 -8.25
C VAL A 19 6.94 5.83 -8.30
N LEU A 20 8.15 6.25 -8.68
CA LEU A 20 8.51 7.67 -8.73
C LEU A 20 7.69 8.41 -9.78
N VAL A 21 7.50 7.83 -10.96
CA VAL A 21 6.76 8.42 -12.09
C VAL A 21 5.29 8.60 -11.74
N ASP A 22 4.68 7.58 -11.12
CA ASP A 22 3.28 7.62 -10.67
C ASP A 22 3.08 8.69 -9.59
N LEU A 23 3.90 8.68 -8.53
CA LEU A 23 3.83 9.69 -7.46
C LEU A 23 4.18 11.11 -7.95
N ALA A 24 5.01 11.22 -8.99
CA ALA A 24 5.33 12.46 -9.69
C ALA A 24 4.23 12.88 -10.67
N ARG A 25 3.19 12.05 -10.86
CA ARG A 25 2.09 12.27 -11.81
C ARG A 25 2.59 12.50 -13.24
N LEU A 26 3.72 11.89 -13.58
CA LEU A 26 4.31 11.99 -14.90
C LEU A 26 3.71 10.89 -15.78
N ILE A 27 3.20 11.28 -16.95
CA ILE A 27 2.64 10.32 -17.91
C ILE A 27 3.79 9.70 -18.72
N PRO A 28 4.00 8.37 -18.72
CA PRO A 28 4.96 7.74 -19.63
C PRO A 28 4.60 8.04 -21.09
N ALA A 29 5.57 8.51 -21.86
CA ALA A 29 5.36 8.91 -23.25
C ALA A 29 5.91 7.87 -24.23
N ALA A 30 5.23 7.74 -25.38
CA ALA A 30 5.74 6.96 -26.50
C ALA A 30 7.04 7.56 -27.07
N GLN A 31 7.90 6.72 -27.66
CA GLN A 31 9.21 7.12 -28.17
C GLN A 31 9.16 8.20 -29.26
N SER A 32 8.06 8.30 -30.00
CA SER A 32 7.87 9.28 -31.09
C SER A 32 7.60 10.71 -30.62
N LEU A 33 7.23 10.92 -29.36
CA LEU A 33 6.89 12.26 -28.84
C LEU A 33 8.13 13.06 -28.47
N ASP A 34 8.19 14.36 -28.77
CA ASP A 34 9.27 15.22 -28.26
C ASP A 34 8.95 15.69 -26.83
N VAL A 35 9.48 14.94 -25.86
CA VAL A 35 9.32 15.18 -24.41
C VAL A 35 10.63 14.88 -23.69
N VAL A 36 10.71 15.27 -22.42
CA VAL A 36 11.88 15.04 -21.56
C VAL A 36 12.18 13.55 -21.42
N ARG A 37 13.47 13.19 -21.48
CA ARG A 37 13.98 11.83 -21.29
C ARG A 37 14.57 11.66 -19.90
N LEU A 38 14.23 10.55 -19.25
CA LEU A 38 14.87 10.09 -18.03
C LEU A 38 16.12 9.27 -18.37
N GLU A 39 17.26 9.65 -17.82
CA GLU A 39 18.51 8.90 -17.88
C GLU A 39 18.90 8.44 -16.47
N LEU A 40 19.54 7.27 -16.38
CA LEU A 40 20.13 6.80 -15.13
C LEU A 40 21.63 7.03 -15.12
N ILE A 41 22.14 7.50 -13.99
CA ILE A 41 23.57 7.72 -13.77
C ILE A 41 24.06 6.97 -12.54
N GLU A 42 25.37 6.73 -12.49
CA GLU A 42 26.02 6.23 -11.28
C GLU A 42 26.31 7.37 -10.31
N ALA A 43 26.02 7.15 -9.04
CA ALA A 43 26.46 8.04 -7.97
C ALA A 43 26.65 7.25 -6.68
N ALA A 44 27.59 7.70 -5.85
CA ALA A 44 27.85 7.09 -4.55
C ALA A 44 26.56 7.01 -3.71
N PRO A 45 26.26 5.86 -3.08
CA PRO A 45 25.13 5.71 -2.18
C PRO A 45 25.16 6.73 -1.04
N ARG A 46 23.98 7.16 -0.60
CA ARG A 46 23.77 8.04 0.55
C ARG A 46 22.62 7.50 1.39
N ASP A 47 22.58 7.91 2.65
CA ASP A 47 21.41 7.75 3.50
C ASP A 47 20.25 8.63 3.00
N LEU A 48 19.04 8.43 3.52
CA LEU A 48 17.86 9.16 3.04
C LEU A 48 18.01 10.66 3.31
N ARG A 49 18.54 11.05 4.47
CA ARG A 49 18.81 12.46 4.79
C ARG A 49 19.81 13.10 3.82
N GLY A 50 20.89 12.39 3.49
CA GLY A 50 21.90 12.83 2.54
C GLY A 50 21.35 12.97 1.12
N TRP A 51 20.46 12.08 0.69
CA TRP A 51 19.74 12.24 -0.57
C TRP A 51 18.81 13.45 -0.55
N MET A 52 18.00 13.60 0.50
CA MET A 52 17.08 14.73 0.65
C MET A 52 17.82 16.08 0.64
N GLY A 53 18.94 16.17 1.35
CA GLY A 53 19.77 17.38 1.39
C GLY A 53 20.43 17.71 0.07
N ALA A 54 20.71 16.70 -0.77
CA ALA A 54 21.31 16.86 -2.08
C ALA A 54 20.31 16.97 -3.24
N GLY A 55 19.02 17.21 -2.94
CA GLY A 55 17.98 17.28 -3.97
C GLY A 55 17.85 15.97 -4.75
N TRP A 56 18.09 14.83 -4.08
CA TRP A 56 18.09 13.48 -4.65
C TRP A 56 19.15 13.28 -5.74
N GLY A 57 20.17 14.13 -5.83
CA GLY A 57 21.18 14.04 -6.88
C GLY A 57 20.62 14.10 -8.30
N ILE A 58 19.41 14.65 -8.46
CA ILE A 58 18.75 14.76 -9.76
C ILE A 58 19.41 15.90 -10.52
N ASP A 59 20.01 15.57 -11.66
CA ASP A 59 20.63 16.53 -12.57
C ASP A 59 19.69 16.87 -13.73
N VAL A 60 19.72 18.13 -14.16
CA VAL A 60 18.80 18.71 -15.15
C VAL A 60 19.60 19.27 -16.31
N ALA A 61 19.34 18.75 -17.51
CA ALA A 61 19.86 19.26 -18.76
C ALA A 61 18.72 19.53 -19.76
N ASP A 62 19.03 20.14 -20.90
CA ASP A 62 18.01 20.44 -21.91
C ASP A 62 17.36 19.14 -22.43
N GLY A 63 16.07 18.95 -22.15
CA GLY A 63 15.31 17.76 -22.53
C GLY A 63 15.69 16.48 -21.80
N VAL A 64 16.55 16.53 -20.78
CA VAL A 64 17.04 15.34 -20.07
C VAL A 64 17.04 15.57 -18.56
N VAL A 65 16.53 14.58 -17.82
CA VAL A 65 16.67 14.50 -16.36
C VAL A 65 17.44 13.24 -16.03
N ARG A 66 18.50 13.38 -15.23
CA ARG A 66 19.35 12.27 -14.78
C ARG A 66 19.06 11.95 -13.34
N VAL A 67 18.77 10.68 -13.07
CA VAL A 67 18.49 10.17 -11.72
C VAL A 67 19.56 9.14 -11.34
N PRO A 68 20.18 9.25 -10.16
CA PRO A 68 21.13 8.25 -9.71
C PRO A 68 20.49 6.88 -9.49
N ARG A 69 21.14 5.79 -9.94
CA ARG A 69 20.70 4.41 -9.63
C ARG A 69 20.60 4.14 -8.14
N SER A 70 21.51 4.73 -7.35
CA SER A 70 21.50 4.63 -5.88
C SER A 70 20.28 5.29 -5.23
N VAL A 71 19.63 6.26 -5.88
CA VAL A 71 18.32 6.78 -5.44
C VAL A 71 17.21 5.77 -5.71
N LEU A 72 17.23 5.09 -6.86
CA LEU A 72 16.29 4.01 -7.14
C LEU A 72 16.41 2.89 -6.11
N GLN A 73 17.64 2.54 -5.70
CA GLN A 73 17.84 1.56 -4.62
C GLN A 73 17.23 2.02 -3.30
N ALA A 74 17.35 3.30 -2.95
CA ALA A 74 16.70 3.85 -1.75
C ALA A 74 15.17 3.76 -1.83
N VAL A 75 14.58 4.00 -3.02
CA VAL A 75 13.15 3.81 -3.26
C VAL A 75 12.76 2.34 -3.13
N VAL A 76 13.53 1.41 -3.69
CA VAL A 76 13.31 -0.04 -3.56
C VAL A 76 13.33 -0.48 -2.11
N ASP A 77 14.31 0.00 -1.34
CA ASP A 77 14.47 -0.39 0.06
C ASP A 77 13.34 0.10 0.95
N VAL A 78 12.73 1.25 0.62
CA VAL A 78 11.63 1.85 1.38
C VAL A 78 10.26 1.41 0.84
N ALA A 79 9.96 1.69 -0.43
CA ALA A 79 8.65 1.42 -1.03
C ALA A 79 8.44 -0.06 -1.37
N GLY A 80 9.53 -0.76 -1.73
CA GLY A 80 9.49 -2.20 -1.99
C GLY A 80 9.75 -3.04 -0.73
N ALA A 81 9.98 -2.41 0.43
CA ALA A 81 10.39 -3.07 1.68
C ALA A 81 11.61 -4.00 1.50
N ALA A 82 12.47 -3.74 0.50
CA ALA A 82 13.52 -4.69 0.14
C ALA A 82 14.59 -4.83 1.23
N ALA A 83 14.83 -3.78 2.02
CA ALA A 83 15.70 -3.86 3.19
C ALA A 83 15.14 -4.81 4.27
N GLU A 84 13.83 -4.78 4.49
CA GLU A 84 13.14 -5.67 5.44
C GLU A 84 13.14 -7.12 4.95
N GLN A 85 12.94 -7.35 3.64
CA GLN A 85 12.99 -8.68 3.04
C GLN A 85 14.38 -9.33 3.14
N ARG A 86 15.45 -8.53 3.06
CA ARG A 86 16.84 -9.00 3.21
C ARG A 86 17.28 -9.17 4.67
N ALA A 87 16.52 -8.64 5.62
CA ALA A 87 16.88 -8.71 7.04
C ALA A 87 16.81 -10.16 7.55
N THR A 88 17.87 -10.59 8.23
CA THR A 88 17.95 -11.93 8.85
C THR A 88 17.55 -11.90 10.32
N GLU A 89 17.67 -10.74 10.97
CA GLU A 89 17.28 -10.56 12.38
C GLU A 89 15.78 -10.75 12.61
N ARG A 90 15.44 -11.27 13.78
CA ARG A 90 14.05 -11.51 14.19
C ARG A 90 13.84 -11.09 15.64
N ASP A 91 12.70 -10.46 15.93
CA ASP A 91 12.30 -10.15 17.30
C ASP A 91 11.87 -11.41 18.07
N ARG A 92 11.53 -11.26 19.35
CA ARG A 92 11.05 -12.37 20.22
C ARG A 92 9.78 -13.07 19.72
N TYR A 93 9.11 -12.52 18.71
CA TYR A 93 7.92 -13.07 18.07
C TYR A 93 8.20 -13.55 16.63
N SER A 94 9.47 -13.69 16.27
CA SER A 94 9.92 -14.10 14.93
C SER A 94 9.51 -13.13 13.81
N ARG A 95 9.30 -11.85 14.12
CA ARG A 95 9.01 -10.80 13.13
C ARG A 95 10.27 -10.05 12.75
N VAL A 96 10.30 -9.45 11.56
CA VAL A 96 11.38 -8.52 11.18
C VAL A 96 11.32 -7.29 12.09
N PRO A 97 12.42 -6.88 12.74
CA PRO A 97 12.42 -5.68 13.59
C PRO A 97 12.23 -4.42 12.74
N SER A 98 11.51 -3.43 13.27
CA SER A 98 11.20 -2.19 12.54
C SER A 98 12.45 -1.37 12.16
N SER A 99 13.57 -1.54 12.88
CA SER A 99 14.88 -0.95 12.55
C SER A 99 15.48 -1.46 11.24
N ALA A 100 14.95 -2.56 10.68
CA ALA A 100 15.29 -3.01 9.34
C ALA A 100 14.79 -2.04 8.26
N ASN A 101 13.69 -1.32 8.51
CA ASN A 101 13.16 -0.31 7.61
C ASN A 101 14.03 0.98 7.68
N PRO A 102 14.54 1.49 6.53
CA PRO A 102 15.39 2.69 6.50
C PRO A 102 14.73 3.94 7.10
N LEU A 103 13.42 4.12 6.94
CA LEU A 103 12.70 5.26 7.49
C LEU A 103 12.75 5.26 9.02
N VAL A 104 12.49 4.12 9.64
CA VAL A 104 12.52 3.98 11.11
C VAL A 104 13.94 4.17 11.63
N ARG A 105 14.92 3.58 10.94
CA ARG A 105 16.34 3.69 11.32
C ARG A 105 16.83 5.13 11.35
N GLU A 106 16.36 5.95 10.40
CA GLU A 106 16.75 7.36 10.28
C GLU A 106 15.79 8.33 11.01
N GLY A 107 14.74 7.83 11.68
CA GLY A 107 13.73 8.64 12.36
C GLY A 107 12.91 9.51 11.40
N LEU A 108 12.54 8.95 10.25
CA LEU A 108 11.81 9.58 9.14
C LEU A 108 10.47 8.87 8.86
N GLU A 109 9.99 8.00 9.75
CA GLU A 109 8.77 7.21 9.54
C GLU A 109 7.48 8.04 9.45
N ARG A 110 7.54 9.32 9.85
CA ARG A 110 6.44 10.29 9.72
C ARG A 110 6.58 11.23 8.51
N GLU A 111 7.66 11.09 7.75
CA GLU A 111 7.97 11.95 6.62
C GLU A 111 7.60 11.27 5.29
N PRO A 112 7.01 11.99 4.32
CA PRO A 112 6.66 11.43 3.02
C PRO A 112 7.90 11.40 2.10
N VAL A 113 8.95 10.68 2.51
CA VAL A 113 10.29 10.70 1.90
C VAL A 113 10.26 10.38 0.40
N ILE A 114 9.58 9.31 0.00
CA ILE A 114 9.48 8.89 -1.41
C ILE A 114 8.66 9.88 -2.25
N GLN A 115 7.58 10.44 -1.68
CA GLN A 115 6.83 11.49 -2.34
C GLN A 115 7.69 12.74 -2.59
N ARG A 116 8.60 13.09 -1.67
CA ARG A 116 9.52 14.23 -1.86
C ARG A 116 10.50 13.97 -3.01
N ALA A 117 10.99 12.74 -3.18
CA ALA A 117 11.79 12.35 -4.33
C ALA A 117 10.99 12.48 -5.65
N ALA A 118 9.75 12.00 -5.65
CA ALA A 118 8.87 12.08 -6.80
C ALA A 118 8.53 13.54 -7.19
N LEU A 119 8.28 14.42 -6.22
CA LEU A 119 8.06 15.84 -6.47
C LEU A 119 9.32 16.54 -7.00
N ALA A 120 10.50 16.16 -6.51
CA ALA A 120 11.77 16.65 -7.06
C ALA A 120 11.95 16.21 -8.52
N LEU A 121 11.62 14.96 -8.85
CA LEU A 121 11.61 14.45 -10.23
C LEU A 121 10.61 15.22 -11.12
N GLN A 122 9.39 15.48 -10.63
CA GLN A 122 8.39 16.26 -11.37
C GLN A 122 8.90 17.67 -11.68
N ALA A 123 9.48 18.34 -10.68
CA ALA A 123 10.03 19.69 -10.83
C ALA A 123 11.21 19.70 -11.82
N ALA A 124 12.14 18.75 -11.69
CA ALA A 124 13.25 18.58 -12.62
C ALA A 124 12.77 18.35 -14.06
N THR A 125 11.76 17.50 -14.25
CA THR A 125 11.15 17.22 -15.56
C THR A 125 10.49 18.46 -16.14
N ARG A 126 9.80 19.26 -15.32
CA ARG A 126 9.22 20.53 -15.76
C ARG A 126 10.30 21.51 -16.21
N ASN A 127 11.39 21.60 -15.45
CA ASN A 127 12.51 22.50 -15.76
C ASN A 127 13.26 22.08 -17.03
N ALA A 128 13.48 20.78 -17.25
CA ALA A 128 14.12 20.24 -18.45
C ALA A 128 13.26 20.38 -19.72
N ALA A 129 11.94 20.59 -19.58
CA ALA A 129 11.03 20.54 -20.73
C ALA A 129 11.31 21.66 -21.75
N GLY A 130 11.61 22.88 -21.30
CA GLY A 130 11.76 24.03 -22.20
C GLY A 130 10.50 24.21 -23.06
N ARG A 131 10.64 24.10 -24.39
CA ARG A 131 9.51 24.17 -25.35
C ARG A 131 8.79 22.83 -25.58
N ARG A 132 9.33 21.72 -25.07
CA ARG A 132 8.80 20.36 -25.27
C ARG A 132 7.48 20.19 -24.53
N ALA A 133 6.68 19.22 -24.98
CA ALA A 133 5.38 19.00 -24.38
C ALA A 133 5.51 18.49 -22.92
N PHE A 134 4.90 19.21 -21.98
CA PHE A 134 4.83 18.82 -20.58
C PHE A 134 3.39 18.80 -20.09
N ARG A 135 2.96 17.64 -19.58
CA ARG A 135 1.65 17.39 -18.97
C ARG A 135 1.83 16.47 -17.77
N THR A 136 1.08 16.71 -16.70
CA THR A 136 1.00 15.84 -15.53
C THR A 136 -0.43 15.39 -15.35
N VAL A 137 -0.64 14.25 -14.68
CA VAL A 137 -1.98 13.86 -14.26
C VAL A 137 -2.49 14.95 -13.31
N ALA A 138 -3.73 15.40 -13.56
CA ALA A 138 -4.37 16.41 -12.73
C ALA A 138 -4.42 15.93 -11.27
N PRO A 139 -4.37 16.83 -10.27
CA PRO A 139 -4.64 16.44 -8.90
C PRO A 139 -6.02 15.80 -8.78
N TRP A 140 -6.24 15.13 -7.65
CA TRP A 140 -7.58 14.69 -7.26
C TRP A 140 -8.59 15.84 -7.41
N PRO A 141 -9.87 15.54 -7.70
CA PRO A 141 -10.93 16.55 -7.79
C PRO A 141 -10.83 17.58 -6.66
N ASP A 142 -11.14 18.84 -6.96
CA ASP A 142 -11.01 19.97 -6.03
C ASP A 142 -9.58 20.20 -5.50
N ALA A 143 -8.56 19.82 -6.28
CA ALA A 143 -7.14 19.98 -5.94
C ALA A 143 -6.71 19.33 -4.62
N ARG A 144 -7.39 18.25 -4.21
CA ARG A 144 -7.05 17.54 -2.96
C ARG A 144 -5.65 16.94 -3.05
N ARG A 145 -4.91 17.02 -1.94
CA ARG A 145 -3.51 16.55 -1.83
C ARG A 145 -3.41 15.03 -1.76
N TRP A 146 -4.43 14.38 -1.21
CA TRP A 146 -4.54 12.95 -1.01
C TRP A 146 -5.98 12.52 -1.28
N ALA A 147 -6.16 11.25 -1.59
CA ALA A 147 -7.44 10.58 -1.55
C ALA A 147 -7.30 9.43 -0.55
N ALA A 148 -8.32 9.23 0.28
CA ALA A 148 -8.43 8.06 1.12
C ALA A 148 -9.53 7.17 0.54
N ALA A 149 -9.21 5.90 0.31
CA ALA A 149 -10.19 4.89 -0.01
C ALA A 149 -10.44 4.10 1.28
N PHE A 150 -11.68 4.13 1.76
CA PHE A 150 -12.12 3.26 2.83
C PHE A 150 -12.63 1.97 2.21
N THR A 151 -12.03 0.85 2.60
CA THR A 151 -12.41 -0.47 2.11
C THR A 151 -12.81 -1.35 3.29
N HIS A 152 -13.95 -2.03 3.16
CA HIS A 152 -14.42 -2.98 4.15
C HIS A 152 -14.44 -4.38 3.54
N ASP A 153 -13.63 -5.26 4.09
CA ASP A 153 -13.70 -6.68 3.78
C ASP A 153 -14.76 -7.32 4.68
N LEU A 154 -15.81 -7.82 4.07
CA LEU A 154 -16.78 -8.64 4.76
C LEU A 154 -16.38 -10.08 4.46
N ASP A 155 -15.83 -10.80 5.44
CA ASP A 155 -15.26 -12.16 5.22
C ASP A 155 -16.09 -13.30 5.81
N VAL A 156 -16.88 -13.05 6.87
CA VAL A 156 -17.58 -14.12 7.60
C VAL A 156 -18.98 -13.67 8.03
N VAL A 157 -20.02 -14.07 7.30
CA VAL A 157 -21.42 -13.71 7.64
C VAL A 157 -22.28 -14.94 7.92
N SER A 158 -22.21 -15.96 7.08
CA SER A 158 -23.16 -17.08 7.13
C SER A 158 -22.84 -18.12 8.22
N TRP A 159 -21.57 -18.21 8.64
CA TRP A 159 -21.07 -19.24 9.57
C TRP A 159 -20.25 -18.67 10.72
N TRP A 160 -20.47 -17.40 11.09
CA TRP A 160 -19.74 -16.75 12.18
C TRP A 160 -19.74 -17.55 13.51
N PRO A 161 -20.79 -18.32 13.89
CA PRO A 161 -20.73 -19.15 15.08
C PRO A 161 -19.68 -20.28 14.96
N ALA A 162 -19.54 -20.90 13.78
CA ALA A 162 -18.56 -21.95 13.53
C ALA A 162 -17.12 -21.41 13.61
N PHE A 163 -16.86 -20.22 13.07
CA PHE A 163 -15.57 -19.54 13.23
C PHE A 163 -15.25 -19.21 14.69
N THR A 164 -16.25 -18.79 15.45
CA THR A 164 -16.11 -18.53 16.90
C THR A 164 -15.71 -19.81 17.64
N LEU A 165 -16.33 -20.94 17.32
CA LEU A 165 -15.99 -22.25 17.89
C LEU A 165 -14.58 -22.69 17.50
N LEU A 166 -14.19 -22.55 16.22
CA LEU A 166 -12.83 -22.85 15.76
C LEU A 166 -11.78 -22.00 16.49
N ARG A 167 -12.08 -20.72 16.71
CA ARG A 167 -11.19 -19.82 17.45
C ARG A 167 -11.06 -20.20 18.92
N ILE A 168 -12.15 -20.63 19.57
CA ILE A 168 -12.12 -21.16 20.95
C ILE A 168 -11.21 -22.41 21.00
N ALA A 169 -11.39 -23.36 20.08
CA ALA A 169 -10.57 -24.57 20.00
C ALA A 169 -9.08 -24.25 19.76
N GLU A 170 -8.79 -23.29 18.88
CA GLU A 170 -7.42 -22.84 18.62
C GLU A 170 -6.77 -22.21 19.86
N LEU A 171 -7.50 -21.32 20.57
CA LEU A 171 -7.00 -20.66 21.77
C LEU A 171 -6.79 -21.65 22.92
N ALA A 172 -7.67 -22.66 23.05
CA ALA A 172 -7.49 -23.77 23.99
C ALA A 172 -6.21 -24.56 23.68
N ARG A 173 -5.99 -24.92 22.41
CA ARG A 173 -4.76 -25.60 21.97
C ARG A 173 -3.48 -24.80 22.23
N LYS A 174 -3.58 -23.47 22.19
CA LYS A 174 -2.47 -22.54 22.46
C LYS A 174 -2.31 -22.19 23.96
N GLY A 175 -3.12 -22.77 24.85
CA GLY A 175 -3.08 -22.48 26.29
C GLY A 175 -3.50 -21.04 26.65
N ALA A 176 -4.14 -20.32 25.73
CA ALA A 176 -4.49 -18.90 25.87
C ALA A 176 -5.84 -18.70 26.59
N PHE A 177 -6.00 -19.30 27.78
CA PHE A 177 -7.29 -19.43 28.47
C PHE A 177 -7.97 -18.08 28.80
N ALA A 178 -7.20 -17.05 29.15
CA ALA A 178 -7.76 -15.71 29.40
C ALA A 178 -8.38 -15.08 28.13
N ARG A 179 -7.79 -15.32 26.96
CA ARG A 179 -8.34 -14.85 25.66
C ARG A 179 -9.54 -15.70 25.24
N MET A 180 -9.47 -17.01 25.49
CA MET A 180 -10.60 -17.93 25.27
C MET A 180 -11.83 -17.50 26.07
N ALA A 181 -11.67 -17.19 27.36
CA ALA A 181 -12.76 -16.72 28.22
C ALA A 181 -13.41 -15.43 27.69
N ARG A 182 -12.62 -14.49 27.16
CA ARG A 182 -13.15 -13.28 26.50
C ARG A 182 -13.95 -13.61 25.25
N VAL A 183 -13.46 -14.50 24.39
CA VAL A 183 -14.18 -14.94 23.18
C VAL A 183 -15.49 -15.62 23.54
N VAL A 184 -15.50 -16.51 24.54
CA VAL A 184 -16.72 -17.17 25.03
C VAL A 184 -17.71 -16.16 25.59
N THR A 185 -17.25 -15.20 26.41
CA THR A 185 -18.13 -14.16 27.00
C THR A 185 -18.75 -13.28 25.92
N SER A 186 -17.96 -12.85 24.93
CA SER A 186 -18.45 -12.08 23.78
C SER A 186 -19.41 -12.88 22.90
N ALA A 187 -19.15 -14.17 22.70
CA ALA A 187 -20.02 -15.06 21.92
C ALA A 187 -21.38 -15.27 22.61
N VAL A 188 -21.39 -15.50 23.93
CA VAL A 188 -22.63 -15.63 24.73
C VAL A 188 -23.42 -14.32 24.74
N GLY A 189 -22.75 -13.17 24.88
CA GLY A 189 -23.40 -11.85 24.77
C GLY A 189 -23.97 -11.57 23.38
N SER A 190 -23.44 -12.23 22.34
CA SER A 190 -23.90 -12.10 20.96
C SER A 190 -24.91 -13.17 20.55
N ALA A 191 -25.16 -14.20 21.37
CA ALA A 191 -26.02 -15.34 21.01
C ALA A 191 -27.50 -14.97 20.81
N GLY A 192 -27.93 -13.78 21.26
CA GLY A 192 -29.28 -13.25 21.04
C GLY A 192 -29.37 -12.17 19.94
N PHE A 193 -28.27 -11.84 19.27
CA PHE A 193 -28.20 -10.76 18.28
C PHE A 193 -27.44 -11.23 17.03
N ASP A 194 -27.64 -10.57 15.89
CA ASP A 194 -26.80 -10.80 14.70
C ASP A 194 -25.63 -9.80 14.74
N PRO A 195 -24.47 -10.15 15.36
CA PRO A 195 -23.37 -9.21 15.55
C PRO A 195 -22.77 -8.77 14.22
N VAL A 196 -22.88 -9.59 13.18
CA VAL A 196 -22.37 -9.28 11.84
C VAL A 196 -23.25 -8.22 11.21
N THR A 197 -24.58 -8.41 11.21
CA THR A 197 -25.51 -7.40 10.69
C THR A 197 -25.44 -6.10 11.49
N GLN A 198 -25.35 -6.16 12.82
CA GLN A 198 -25.22 -4.96 13.64
C GLN A 198 -23.90 -4.23 13.38
N GLY A 199 -22.79 -4.95 13.18
CA GLY A 199 -21.51 -4.37 12.81
C GLY A 199 -21.57 -3.66 11.46
N VAL A 200 -22.14 -4.32 10.44
CA VAL A 200 -22.33 -3.74 9.11
C VAL A 200 -23.21 -2.49 9.17
N VAL A 201 -24.38 -2.58 9.82
CA VAL A 201 -25.29 -1.44 9.99
C VAL A 201 -24.61 -0.30 10.78
N GLY A 202 -23.82 -0.61 11.80
CA GLY A 202 -23.05 0.37 12.57
C GLY A 202 -22.04 1.14 11.71
N VAL A 203 -21.27 0.43 10.87
CA VAL A 203 -20.33 1.05 9.93
C VAL A 203 -21.08 1.91 8.92
N LEU A 204 -22.13 1.39 8.28
CA LEU A 204 -22.92 2.12 7.30
C LEU A 204 -23.54 3.40 7.89
N ASN A 205 -24.07 3.33 9.10
CA ASN A 205 -24.62 4.50 9.79
C ASN A 205 -23.53 5.53 10.11
N HIS A 206 -22.35 5.09 10.54
CA HIS A 206 -21.24 6.01 10.81
C HIS A 206 -20.76 6.71 9.54
N GLU A 207 -20.63 5.97 8.44
CA GLU A 207 -20.20 6.51 7.15
C GLU A 207 -21.24 7.47 6.55
N ALA A 208 -22.52 7.14 6.65
CA ALA A 208 -23.60 8.02 6.22
C ALA A 208 -23.58 9.35 6.99
N ASN A 209 -23.41 9.29 8.32
CA ASN A 209 -23.32 10.47 9.18
C ASN A 209 -22.06 11.32 8.90
N ALA A 210 -20.95 10.68 8.52
CA ALA A 210 -19.70 11.35 8.19
C ALA A 210 -19.58 11.76 6.70
N HIS A 211 -20.60 11.46 5.88
CA HIS A 211 -20.58 11.62 4.43
C HIS A 211 -19.36 10.93 3.75
N ILE A 212 -18.94 9.80 4.30
CA ILE A 212 -17.86 8.98 3.76
C ILE A 212 -18.46 7.97 2.79
N ARG A 213 -17.81 7.78 1.63
CA ARG A 213 -18.12 6.69 0.70
C ARG A 213 -17.00 5.66 0.79
N SER A 214 -17.38 4.40 0.99
CA SER A 214 -16.48 3.26 1.09
C SER A 214 -16.78 2.22 0.01
N THR A 215 -15.81 1.35 -0.22
CA THR A 215 -15.95 0.17 -1.09
C THR A 215 -16.05 -1.07 -0.21
N TRP A 216 -17.07 -1.89 -0.43
CA TRP A 216 -17.26 -3.15 0.29
C TRP A 216 -16.83 -4.32 -0.60
N PHE A 217 -15.87 -5.11 -0.13
CA PHE A 217 -15.49 -6.37 -0.76
C PHE A 217 -16.24 -7.50 -0.07
N ILE A 218 -17.07 -8.20 -0.84
CA ILE A 218 -17.94 -9.27 -0.35
C ILE A 218 -17.64 -10.53 -1.17
N LEU A 219 -17.16 -11.59 -0.51
CA LEU A 219 -16.90 -12.87 -1.16
C LEU A 219 -18.16 -13.73 -1.17
N CYS A 220 -18.79 -13.82 -2.33
CA CYS A 220 -19.99 -14.64 -2.54
C CYS A 220 -19.62 -16.00 -3.15
N GLY A 221 -20.20 -17.09 -2.63
CA GLY A 221 -20.02 -18.41 -3.22
C GLY A 221 -20.90 -19.48 -2.58
N THR A 222 -20.84 -20.70 -3.12
CA THR A 222 -21.49 -21.86 -2.50
C THR A 222 -20.60 -22.43 -1.39
N PRO A 223 -21.05 -22.46 -0.12
CA PRO A 223 -20.25 -22.98 0.97
C PRO A 223 -19.93 -24.47 0.79
N THR A 224 -18.64 -24.82 0.78
CA THR A 224 -18.12 -26.19 0.85
C THR A 224 -17.21 -26.35 2.07
N LEU A 225 -16.91 -27.59 2.48
CA LEU A 225 -15.91 -27.86 3.53
C LEU A 225 -14.52 -27.29 3.18
N GLY A 226 -14.18 -27.28 1.88
CA GLY A 226 -12.92 -26.70 1.39
C GLY A 226 -12.86 -25.19 1.58
N THR A 227 -13.92 -24.47 1.16
CA THR A 227 -13.99 -23.01 1.31
C THR A 227 -14.09 -22.59 2.78
N MET A 228 -14.73 -23.39 3.63
CA MET A 228 -14.76 -23.17 5.09
C MET A 228 -13.40 -23.32 5.74
N ARG A 229 -12.59 -24.30 5.30
CA ARG A 229 -11.24 -24.52 5.82
C ARG A 229 -10.26 -23.42 5.38
N ALA A 230 -10.45 -22.89 4.18
CA ALA A 230 -9.62 -21.81 3.64
C ALA A 230 -10.01 -20.43 4.19
N GLY A 231 -11.28 -20.24 4.59
CA GLY A 231 -11.80 -18.97 5.08
C GLY A 231 -12.36 -18.06 3.97
N ASP A 232 -12.67 -18.63 2.81
CA ASP A 232 -12.86 -17.88 1.55
C ASP A 232 -14.30 -17.45 1.25
N LEU A 233 -15.22 -17.54 2.22
CA LEU A 233 -16.65 -17.41 1.91
C LEU A 233 -17.47 -16.64 2.95
N THR A 234 -17.84 -15.44 2.54
CA THR A 234 -18.60 -14.47 3.31
C THR A 234 -20.09 -14.78 3.28
N TYR A 235 -20.62 -14.95 2.07
CA TYR A 235 -22.05 -14.89 1.81
C TYR A 235 -22.49 -16.04 0.89
N SER A 236 -23.56 -16.73 1.28
CA SER A 236 -24.28 -17.64 0.39
C SER A 236 -25.42 -16.85 -0.27
N PRO A 237 -25.41 -16.63 -1.59
CA PRO A 237 -26.48 -15.93 -2.31
C PRO A 237 -27.85 -16.58 -2.14
N GLU A 238 -27.88 -17.86 -1.81
CA GLU A 238 -29.11 -18.63 -1.59
C GLU A 238 -29.63 -18.57 -0.16
N SER A 239 -28.89 -17.96 0.78
CA SER A 239 -29.29 -17.88 2.18
C SER A 239 -30.45 -16.91 2.41
N THR A 240 -31.21 -17.13 3.48
CA THR A 240 -32.26 -16.19 3.91
C THR A 240 -31.72 -14.83 4.34
N LYS A 241 -30.42 -14.73 4.64
CA LYS A 241 -29.74 -13.45 4.92
C LYS A 241 -29.36 -12.70 3.64
N ALA A 242 -29.46 -13.36 2.48
CA ALA A 242 -29.20 -12.88 1.13
C ALA A 242 -30.42 -12.36 0.37
N ARG A 243 -31.60 -12.52 0.95
CA ARG A 243 -32.88 -12.03 0.43
C ARG A 243 -33.40 -10.94 1.35
#